data_AF-A0A936GIH0-F1
#
_entry.id   AF-A0A936GIH0-F1
#
_cell.length_a   1.000
_cell.length_b   1.000
_cell.length_c   1.000
_cell.angle_alpha   90.00
_cell.angle_beta   90.00
_cell.angle_gamma   90.00
#
_symmetry.space_group_name_H-M   'P 1'
#
loop_
_entity.id
_entity.type
_entity.pdbx_description
1 polymer ?
#
loop_
_entity_poly.entity_id
_entity_poly.type
_entity_poly.pdbx_seq_one_letter_code
_entity_poly.pdbx_strand_id
1 'polypeptide(L)'
;MDTGHKNIAEKLRNTGSKEPKYLDDLKQQIKILVEDYPELSKWLDKKHNSASSITPLYFSTDLPDFKDVITKYYTLLISKEILRVFNAFLLKSDNWNSKVEIIYNTNILLKNIKALTKQVFNEILERGFEEEDIENNLSNFVLLYLKHSLITLYFSVQEVHKEVLEQVISVEDFYLLELGLSLSDIKEINFLGKASDTIQTKTDKKKLNFGFNGDIEKLKSALSRLDKLTDLIDGDTTSLNDLFNILTSKEIKPKSIKIRLNCETAIFRYIIDKLKPVFSNLKPISIEKTESFYSKNGVLITAQNLYSSKIENPKLKEDIDKIFKHLQ
;
A
#
# COMPACT_ATOMS: atom_id res chain seq x y z
N MET A 1 -16.54 29.81 -30.51
CA MET A 1 -15.22 29.30 -30.09
C MET A 1 -15.11 29.50 -28.60
N ASP A 2 -15.01 28.40 -27.89
CA ASP A 2 -15.32 28.22 -26.48
C ASP A 2 -14.30 28.91 -25.55
N THR A 3 -14.78 29.79 -24.69
CA THR A 3 -13.97 30.66 -23.80
C THR A 3 -13.24 29.87 -22.72
N GLY A 4 -13.72 28.68 -22.35
CA GLY A 4 -13.05 27.80 -21.37
C GLY A 4 -11.74 27.21 -21.88
N HIS A 5 -11.67 26.80 -23.14
CA HIS A 5 -10.47 26.19 -23.73
C HIS A 5 -9.31 27.19 -23.91
N LYS A 6 -9.61 28.46 -24.23
CA LYS A 6 -8.58 29.51 -24.35
C LYS A 6 -7.92 29.81 -22.99
N ASN A 7 -8.69 29.77 -21.91
CA ASN A 7 -8.21 30.01 -20.56
C ASN A 7 -7.21 28.91 -20.11
N ILE A 8 -7.53 27.62 -20.30
CA ILE A 8 -6.62 26.52 -19.91
C ILE A 8 -5.28 26.56 -20.65
N ALA A 9 -5.29 26.84 -21.96
CA ALA A 9 -4.05 26.93 -22.74
C ALA A 9 -3.13 28.06 -22.24
N GLU A 10 -3.72 29.20 -21.87
CA GLU A 10 -3.00 30.34 -21.31
C GLU A 10 -2.40 30.01 -19.94
N LYS A 11 -3.15 29.35 -19.05
CA LYS A 11 -2.63 28.87 -17.76
C LYS A 11 -1.43 27.96 -17.91
N LEU A 12 -1.48 27.03 -18.87
CA LEU A 12 -0.36 26.11 -19.12
C LEU A 12 0.88 26.84 -19.61
N ARG A 13 0.70 27.86 -20.46
CA ARG A 13 1.80 28.74 -20.89
C ARG A 13 2.38 29.51 -19.70
N ASN A 14 1.52 30.06 -18.85
CA ASN A 14 1.91 30.90 -17.72
C ASN A 14 2.55 30.10 -16.58
N THR A 15 2.15 28.83 -16.39
CA THR A 15 2.77 27.91 -15.41
C THR A 15 4.26 27.67 -15.72
N GLY A 16 4.66 27.81 -16.98
CA GLY A 16 6.02 27.59 -17.44
C GLY A 16 6.34 26.10 -17.66
N SER A 17 7.30 25.82 -18.54
CA SER A 17 7.72 24.46 -18.90
C SER A 17 8.83 23.88 -18.03
N LYS A 18 9.39 24.68 -17.12
CA LYS A 18 10.49 24.27 -16.24
C LYS A 18 9.92 23.57 -15.01
N GLU A 19 10.46 22.40 -14.71
CA GLU A 19 10.19 21.74 -13.44
C GLU A 19 10.59 22.64 -12.26
N PRO A 20 9.74 22.76 -11.23
CA PRO A 20 10.02 23.60 -10.08
C PRO A 20 11.22 23.03 -9.33
N LYS A 21 12.14 23.91 -8.92
CA LYS A 21 13.32 23.51 -8.14
C LYS A 21 13.10 23.70 -6.64
N TYR A 22 12.32 24.73 -6.29
CA TYR A 22 12.02 25.10 -4.92
C TYR A 22 10.53 25.06 -4.65
N LEU A 23 10.16 24.87 -3.37
CA LEU A 23 8.75 24.79 -2.97
C LEU A 23 7.94 26.06 -3.30
N ASP A 24 8.58 27.22 -3.32
CA ASP A 24 7.93 28.47 -3.72
C ASP A 24 7.61 28.49 -5.22
N ASP A 25 8.51 27.95 -6.07
CA ASP A 25 8.25 27.79 -7.50
C ASP A 25 7.02 26.88 -7.70
N LEU A 26 7.00 25.74 -7.01
CA LEU A 26 5.91 24.77 -7.08
C LEU A 26 4.58 25.39 -6.62
N LYS A 27 4.60 26.11 -5.50
CA LYS A 27 3.42 26.84 -5.00
C LYS A 27 2.92 27.85 -6.03
N GLN A 28 3.81 28.65 -6.62
CA GLN A 28 3.43 29.64 -7.61
C GLN A 28 2.85 28.99 -8.88
N GLN A 29 3.45 27.89 -9.35
CA GLN A 29 2.93 27.12 -10.48
C GLN A 29 1.51 26.58 -10.20
N ILE A 30 1.26 26.03 -9.01
CA ILE A 30 -0.09 25.57 -8.64
C ILE A 30 -1.07 26.75 -8.57
N LYS A 31 -0.66 27.90 -8.01
CA LYS A 31 -1.51 29.10 -7.96
C LYS A 31 -1.99 29.56 -9.34
N ILE A 32 -1.12 29.49 -10.35
CA ILE A 32 -1.48 29.82 -11.74
C ILE A 32 -2.51 28.81 -12.27
N LEU A 33 -2.33 27.52 -12.02
CA LEU A 33 -3.28 26.50 -12.46
C LEU A 33 -4.67 26.71 -11.82
N VAL A 34 -4.72 27.07 -10.53
CA VAL A 34 -5.98 27.26 -9.79
C VAL A 34 -6.46 28.71 -9.69
N GLU A 35 -5.99 29.62 -10.55
CA GLU A 35 -6.28 31.05 -10.41
C GLU A 35 -7.78 31.41 -10.47
N ASP A 36 -8.57 30.63 -11.22
CA ASP A 36 -10.04 30.75 -11.28
C ASP A 36 -10.75 30.33 -9.98
N TYR A 37 -10.01 29.80 -9.00
CA TYR A 37 -10.50 29.38 -7.70
C TYR A 37 -9.83 30.19 -6.58
N PRO A 38 -10.29 31.44 -6.32
CA PRO A 38 -9.63 32.37 -5.40
C PRO A 38 -9.46 31.81 -3.99
N GLU A 39 -10.40 31.00 -3.51
CA GLU A 39 -10.33 30.37 -2.19
C GLU A 39 -9.19 29.35 -2.09
N LEU A 40 -8.89 28.61 -3.16
CA LEU A 40 -7.74 27.70 -3.21
C LEU A 40 -6.42 28.47 -3.24
N SER A 41 -6.36 29.55 -4.03
CA SER A 41 -5.19 30.44 -4.08
C SER A 41 -4.88 31.06 -2.72
N LYS A 42 -5.90 31.60 -2.03
CA LYS A 42 -5.79 32.11 -0.65
C LYS A 42 -5.37 31.03 0.34
N TRP A 43 -5.88 29.81 0.19
CA TRP A 43 -5.51 28.69 1.06
C TRP A 43 -4.03 28.31 0.92
N LEU A 44 -3.51 28.31 -0.32
CA LEU A 44 -2.09 28.07 -0.59
C LEU A 44 -1.21 29.13 0.07
N ASP A 45 -1.66 30.39 0.09
CA ASP A 45 -0.91 31.50 0.69
C ASP A 45 -0.73 31.36 2.21
N LYS A 46 -1.71 30.78 2.91
CA LYS A 46 -1.63 30.50 4.37
C LYS A 46 -0.57 29.44 4.72
N LYS A 47 -0.04 28.70 3.75
CA LYS A 47 1.02 27.71 3.96
C LYS A 47 2.37 28.40 3.74
N HIS A 48 3.10 28.62 4.83
CA HIS A 48 4.51 29.01 4.78
C HIS A 48 5.34 27.79 4.40
N ASN A 49 5.96 27.85 3.22
CA ASN A 49 7.04 26.95 2.86
C ASN A 49 8.33 27.79 2.92
N SER A 50 9.38 27.26 3.52
CA SER A 50 10.72 27.82 3.38
C SER A 50 11.24 27.55 1.96
N ALA A 51 12.23 28.31 1.50
CA ALA A 51 12.92 28.14 0.22
C ALA A 51 13.77 26.86 0.16
N SER A 52 13.12 25.71 0.36
CA SER A 52 13.75 24.39 0.39
C SER A 52 13.68 23.77 -1.00
N SER A 53 14.72 23.03 -1.35
CA SER A 53 14.77 22.23 -2.57
C SER A 53 13.70 21.16 -2.55
N ILE A 54 13.11 20.89 -3.72
CA ILE A 54 12.10 19.86 -3.88
C ILE A 54 12.74 18.47 -3.88
N THR A 55 12.16 17.58 -3.10
CA THR A 55 12.43 16.14 -3.11
C THR A 55 11.33 15.43 -3.91
N PRO A 56 11.67 14.59 -4.90
CA PRO A 56 10.68 13.80 -5.63
C PRO A 56 10.06 12.74 -4.72
N LEU A 57 8.89 12.24 -5.11
CA LEU A 57 8.26 11.09 -4.43
C LEU A 57 9.20 9.88 -4.46
N TYR A 58 9.16 9.08 -3.40
CA TYR A 58 9.94 7.85 -3.31
C TYR A 58 9.33 6.68 -4.08
N PHE A 59 8.06 6.79 -4.45
CA PHE A 59 7.37 5.82 -5.30
C PHE A 59 6.79 6.48 -6.54
N SER A 60 6.82 5.76 -7.66
CA SER A 60 6.13 6.12 -8.89
C SER A 60 5.34 4.94 -9.44
N THR A 61 4.50 5.22 -10.43
CA THR A 61 3.74 4.22 -11.19
C THR A 61 3.53 4.77 -12.59
N ASP A 62 3.30 3.88 -13.54
CA ASP A 62 3.03 4.29 -14.92
C ASP A 62 1.63 4.92 -14.97
N LEU A 63 1.57 6.18 -15.35
CA LEU A 63 0.33 6.94 -15.47
C LEU A 63 0.00 7.15 -16.95
N PRO A 64 -1.29 7.23 -17.31
CA PRO A 64 -1.69 7.47 -18.69
C PRO A 64 -1.13 8.79 -19.21
N ASP A 65 -0.66 8.79 -20.45
CA ASP A 65 -0.20 10.00 -21.13
C ASP A 65 -1.36 10.94 -21.40
N PHE A 66 -1.12 12.25 -21.29
CA PHE A 66 -2.09 13.23 -21.73
C PHE A 66 -2.15 13.27 -23.27
N LYS A 67 -3.36 13.40 -23.81
CA LYS A 67 -3.59 13.45 -25.27
C LYS A 67 -3.89 14.85 -25.79
N ASP A 68 -4.28 15.75 -24.90
CA ASP A 68 -4.75 17.09 -25.25
C ASP A 68 -4.41 18.12 -24.15
N VAL A 69 -4.77 19.37 -24.41
CA VAL A 69 -4.52 20.50 -23.51
C VAL A 69 -5.23 20.34 -22.15
N ILE A 70 -6.41 19.72 -22.13
CA ILE A 70 -7.20 19.59 -20.90
C ILE A 70 -6.64 18.49 -20.01
N THR A 71 -6.39 17.30 -20.59
CA THR A 71 -5.75 16.18 -19.89
C THR A 71 -4.37 16.56 -19.37
N LYS A 72 -3.61 17.36 -20.14
CA LYS A 72 -2.33 17.93 -19.68
C LYS A 72 -2.49 18.86 -18.47
N TYR A 73 -3.53 19.69 -18.46
CA TYR A 73 -3.82 20.58 -17.33
C TYR A 73 -4.07 19.79 -16.04
N TYR A 74 -4.94 18.78 -16.08
CA TYR A 74 -5.21 17.98 -14.88
C TYR A 74 -4.01 17.14 -14.44
N THR A 75 -3.23 16.60 -15.38
CA THR A 75 -1.97 15.89 -15.09
C THR A 75 -1.01 16.80 -14.31
N LEU A 76 -0.80 18.04 -14.76
CA LEU A 76 0.08 18.99 -14.09
C LEU A 76 -0.47 19.43 -12.73
N LEU A 77 -1.78 19.69 -12.64
CA LEU A 77 -2.40 20.09 -11.38
C LEU A 77 -2.25 18.99 -10.31
N ILE A 78 -2.59 17.74 -10.66
CA ILE A 78 -2.51 16.61 -9.72
C ILE A 78 -1.05 16.34 -9.35
N SER A 79 -0.16 16.18 -10.32
CA SER A 79 1.26 15.85 -10.04
C SER A 79 1.93 16.90 -9.16
N LYS A 80 1.70 18.20 -9.43
CA LYS A 80 2.28 19.29 -8.64
C LYS A 80 1.70 19.35 -7.23
N GLU A 81 0.39 19.16 -7.08
CA GLU A 81 -0.23 19.16 -5.74
C GLU A 81 0.24 17.97 -4.90
N ILE A 82 0.35 16.78 -5.50
CA ILE A 82 0.89 15.59 -4.83
C ILE A 82 2.33 15.83 -4.37
N LEU A 83 3.17 16.40 -5.24
CA LEU A 83 4.54 16.76 -4.91
C LEU A 83 4.62 17.81 -3.79
N ARG A 84 3.71 18.80 -3.80
CA ARG A 84 3.62 19.84 -2.77
C ARG A 84 3.25 19.25 -1.43
N VAL A 85 2.27 18.35 -1.38
CA VAL A 85 1.86 17.66 -0.15
C VAL A 85 3.01 16.82 0.41
N PHE A 86 3.71 16.06 -0.43
CA PHE A 86 4.85 15.25 0.00
C PHE A 86 5.97 16.11 0.62
N ASN A 87 6.38 17.18 -0.06
CA ASN A 87 7.44 18.05 0.45
C ASN A 87 7.01 18.86 1.68
N ALA A 88 5.74 19.27 1.76
CA ALA A 88 5.22 19.91 2.97
C ALA A 88 5.20 18.94 4.17
N PHE A 89 5.05 17.64 3.93
CA PHE A 89 5.21 16.62 4.95
C PHE A 89 6.67 16.49 5.38
N LEU A 90 7.62 16.37 4.43
CA LEU A 90 9.06 16.29 4.73
C LEU A 90 9.54 17.45 5.61
N LEU A 91 9.21 18.69 5.23
CA LEU A 91 9.59 19.88 6.01
C LEU A 91 9.03 19.87 7.44
N LYS A 92 7.82 19.35 7.63
CA LYS A 92 7.22 19.27 8.96
C LYS A 92 7.86 18.15 9.76
N SER A 93 8.11 17.01 9.12
CA SER A 93 8.68 15.86 9.79
C SER A 93 10.10 16.06 10.27
N ASP A 94 10.88 16.91 9.59
CA ASP A 94 12.25 17.26 10.00
C ASP A 94 12.31 17.93 11.38
N ASN A 95 11.19 18.49 11.85
CA ASN A 95 11.10 19.18 13.14
C ASN A 95 10.50 18.32 14.26
N TRP A 96 10.11 17.06 13.99
CA TRP A 96 9.55 16.18 15.00
C TRP A 96 10.65 15.51 15.83
N ASN A 97 10.60 15.70 17.15
CA ASN A 97 11.70 15.31 18.04
C ASN A 97 11.43 14.03 18.83
N SER A 98 10.22 13.47 18.72
CA SER A 98 9.86 12.25 19.46
C SER A 98 9.24 11.19 18.56
N LYS A 99 9.50 9.92 18.90
CA LYS A 99 8.90 8.76 18.22
C LYS A 99 7.37 8.82 18.20
N VAL A 100 6.76 9.24 19.30
CA VAL A 100 5.30 9.36 19.43
C VAL A 100 4.76 10.40 18.45
N GLU A 101 5.39 11.56 18.36
CA GLU A 101 4.99 12.63 17.45
C GLU A 101 5.13 12.21 15.98
N ILE A 102 6.25 11.55 15.62
CA ILE A 102 6.49 11.01 14.28
C ILE A 102 5.38 10.03 13.90
N ILE A 103 5.10 9.03 14.75
CA ILE A 103 4.07 8.01 14.50
C ILE A 103 2.70 8.66 14.35
N TYR A 104 2.33 9.54 15.28
CA TYR A 104 1.02 10.18 15.30
C TYR A 104 0.76 11.01 14.03
N ASN A 105 1.66 11.94 13.70
CA ASN A 105 1.46 12.85 12.57
C ASN A 105 1.56 12.13 11.22
N THR A 106 2.46 11.15 11.10
CA THR A 106 2.56 10.31 9.89
C THR A 106 1.27 9.53 9.68
N ASN A 107 0.75 8.88 10.72
CA ASN A 107 -0.50 8.13 10.64
C ASN A 107 -1.72 9.00 10.31
N ILE A 108 -1.76 10.25 10.79
CA ILE A 108 -2.80 11.21 10.39
C ILE A 108 -2.78 11.44 8.87
N LEU A 109 -1.61 11.73 8.31
CA LEU A 109 -1.50 11.99 6.87
C LEU A 109 -1.84 10.73 6.06
N LEU A 110 -1.30 9.57 6.44
CA LEU A 110 -1.62 8.29 5.80
C LEU A 110 -3.12 7.98 5.84
N LYS A 111 -3.79 8.21 6.97
CA LYS A 111 -5.24 8.04 7.11
C LYS A 111 -6.00 8.94 6.14
N ASN A 112 -5.59 10.20 6.01
CA ASN A 112 -6.25 11.17 5.14
C ASN A 112 -6.05 10.83 3.66
N ILE A 113 -4.82 10.50 3.24
CA ILE A 113 -4.53 10.07 1.87
C ILE A 113 -5.36 8.83 1.55
N LYS A 114 -5.38 7.84 2.44
CA LYS A 114 -6.16 6.62 2.27
C LYS A 114 -7.66 6.89 2.10
N ALA A 115 -8.23 7.76 2.93
CA ALA A 115 -9.64 8.14 2.83
C ALA A 115 -9.95 8.79 1.47
N LEU A 116 -9.08 9.70 0.99
CA LEU A 116 -9.21 10.32 -0.33
C LEU A 116 -9.08 9.29 -1.45
N THR A 117 -8.12 8.37 -1.39
CA THR A 117 -7.97 7.30 -2.39
C THR A 117 -9.24 6.45 -2.47
N LYS A 118 -9.85 6.09 -1.34
CA LYS A 118 -11.12 5.35 -1.31
C LYS A 118 -12.27 6.15 -1.92
N GLN A 119 -12.36 7.45 -1.63
CA GLN A 119 -13.40 8.31 -2.21
C GLN A 119 -13.28 8.38 -3.73
N VAL A 120 -12.06 8.60 -4.25
CA VAL A 120 -11.81 8.60 -5.70
C VAL A 120 -12.14 7.24 -6.32
N PHE A 121 -11.75 6.15 -5.65
CA PHE A 121 -12.05 4.81 -6.14
C PHE A 121 -13.55 4.51 -6.17
N ASN A 122 -14.29 4.89 -5.11
CA ASN A 122 -15.74 4.74 -5.09
C ASN A 122 -16.42 5.55 -6.19
N GLU A 123 -15.97 6.79 -6.46
CA GLU A 123 -16.49 7.60 -7.56
C GLU A 123 -16.27 6.94 -8.93
N ILE A 124 -15.12 6.28 -9.14
CA ILE A 124 -14.85 5.50 -10.36
C ILE A 124 -15.87 4.35 -10.49
N LEU A 125 -16.10 3.60 -9.41
CA LEU A 125 -17.06 2.49 -9.40
C LEU A 125 -18.50 2.97 -9.63
N GLU A 126 -18.92 4.03 -8.94
CA GLU A 126 -20.28 4.59 -9.04
C GLU A 126 -20.59 5.11 -10.45
N ARG A 127 -19.57 5.59 -11.17
CA ARG A 127 -19.70 6.03 -12.57
C ARG A 127 -19.56 4.90 -13.59
N GLY A 128 -19.22 3.68 -13.16
CA GLY A 128 -18.99 2.54 -14.04
C GLY A 128 -17.80 2.77 -14.98
N PHE A 129 -16.76 3.45 -14.51
CA PHE A 129 -15.57 3.71 -15.32
C PHE A 129 -14.60 2.53 -15.31
N GLU A 130 -14.21 2.09 -16.51
CA GLU A 130 -13.21 1.02 -16.71
C GLU A 130 -11.88 1.60 -17.21
N GLU A 131 -10.75 0.94 -16.95
CA GLU A 131 -9.42 1.44 -17.34
C GLU A 131 -9.26 1.56 -18.86
N GLU A 132 -9.99 0.76 -19.63
CA GLU A 132 -9.93 0.71 -21.10
C GLU A 132 -10.53 1.97 -21.75
N ASP A 133 -11.46 2.64 -21.07
CA ASP A 133 -12.17 3.83 -21.57
C ASP A 133 -11.47 5.15 -21.21
N ILE A 134 -10.25 5.07 -20.66
CA ILE A 134 -9.53 6.24 -20.13
C ILE A 134 -9.25 7.29 -21.20
N GLU A 135 -8.99 6.86 -22.42
CA GLU A 135 -8.70 7.76 -23.53
C GLU A 135 -9.94 8.52 -23.99
N ASN A 136 -11.15 7.99 -23.77
CA ASN A 136 -12.37 8.57 -24.33
C ASN A 136 -13.16 9.40 -23.32
N ASN A 137 -12.83 9.32 -22.03
CA ASN A 137 -13.56 10.00 -20.97
C ASN A 137 -12.64 10.81 -20.05
N LEU A 138 -12.77 12.14 -20.09
CA LEU A 138 -11.96 13.04 -19.26
C LEU A 138 -12.12 12.78 -17.75
N SER A 139 -13.34 12.51 -17.28
CA SER A 139 -13.57 12.24 -15.85
C SER A 139 -12.88 10.94 -15.44
N ASN A 140 -12.95 9.91 -16.28
CA ASN A 140 -12.25 8.65 -16.06
C ASN A 140 -10.73 8.87 -16.00
N PHE A 141 -10.17 9.56 -17.00
CA PHE A 141 -8.75 9.95 -17.02
C PHE A 141 -8.31 10.64 -15.73
N VAL A 142 -9.04 11.69 -15.32
CA VAL A 142 -8.68 12.49 -14.15
C VAL A 142 -8.77 11.66 -12.86
N LEU A 143 -9.83 10.87 -12.67
CA LEU A 143 -10.02 10.07 -11.47
C LEU A 143 -8.99 8.94 -11.37
N LEU A 144 -8.70 8.23 -12.47
CA LEU A 144 -7.67 7.18 -12.48
C LEU A 144 -6.28 7.76 -12.22
N TYR A 145 -5.94 8.88 -12.86
CA TYR A 145 -4.68 9.58 -12.62
C TYR A 145 -4.54 9.98 -11.14
N LEU A 146 -5.62 10.52 -10.55
CA LEU A 146 -5.64 10.90 -9.14
C LEU A 146 -5.56 9.69 -8.19
N LYS A 147 -6.31 8.61 -8.46
CA LYS A 147 -6.28 7.36 -7.68
C LYS A 147 -4.85 6.87 -7.52
N HIS A 148 -4.15 6.69 -8.64
CA HIS A 148 -2.80 6.14 -8.63
C HIS A 148 -1.77 7.14 -8.08
N SER A 149 -1.94 8.45 -8.30
CA SER A 149 -1.08 9.47 -7.70
C SER A 149 -1.21 9.55 -6.16
N LEU A 150 -2.42 9.33 -5.62
CA LEU A 150 -2.63 9.23 -4.18
C LEU A 150 -2.01 7.96 -3.58
N ILE A 151 -2.05 6.84 -4.31
CA ILE A 151 -1.39 5.59 -3.89
C ILE A 151 0.13 5.79 -3.81
N THR A 152 0.76 6.38 -4.83
CA THR A 152 2.21 6.65 -4.79
C THR A 152 2.58 7.64 -3.69
N LEU A 153 1.74 8.64 -3.43
CA LEU A 153 1.90 9.55 -2.30
C LEU A 153 1.84 8.81 -0.96
N TYR A 154 0.86 7.93 -0.77
CA TYR A 154 0.71 7.13 0.45
C TYR A 154 1.99 6.35 0.74
N PHE A 155 2.49 5.60 -0.23
CA PHE A 155 3.69 4.78 -0.06
C PHE A 155 4.96 5.61 0.11
N SER A 156 5.04 6.77 -0.55
CA SER A 156 6.15 7.70 -0.35
C SER A 156 6.17 8.25 1.09
N VAL A 157 5.02 8.63 1.64
CA VAL A 157 4.90 9.10 3.04
C VAL A 157 5.22 7.99 4.03
N GLN A 158 4.68 6.77 3.82
CA GLN A 158 4.95 5.63 4.69
C GLN A 158 6.45 5.31 4.74
N GLU A 159 7.12 5.38 3.60
CA GLU A 159 8.53 5.05 3.45
C GLU A 159 9.47 6.01 4.20
N VAL A 160 9.09 7.28 4.38
CA VAL A 160 9.89 8.27 5.13
C VAL A 160 10.20 7.76 6.53
N HIS A 161 9.19 7.25 7.26
CA HIS A 161 9.32 6.81 8.66
C HIS A 161 8.99 5.33 8.89
N LYS A 162 9.07 4.49 7.86
CA LYS A 162 8.68 3.06 7.93
C LYS A 162 9.31 2.30 9.09
N GLU A 163 10.55 2.62 9.44
CA GLU A 163 11.33 1.95 10.50
C GLU A 163 10.78 2.21 11.91
N VAL A 164 10.00 3.28 12.05
CA VAL A 164 9.48 3.75 13.34
C VAL A 164 7.98 3.47 13.46
N LEU A 165 7.28 3.31 12.34
CA LEU A 165 5.84 2.97 12.30
C LEU A 165 5.59 1.57 12.87
N GLU A 166 4.58 1.47 13.74
CA GLU A 166 4.17 0.20 14.34
C GLU A 166 3.53 -0.75 13.32
N GLN A 167 2.87 -0.17 12.32
CA GLN A 167 2.20 -0.91 11.25
C GLN A 167 2.47 -0.22 9.93
N VAL A 168 2.95 -1.01 8.97
CA VAL A 168 3.05 -0.64 7.56
C VAL A 168 2.17 -1.57 6.76
N ILE A 169 1.58 -1.05 5.68
CA ILE A 169 0.83 -1.84 4.71
C ILE A 169 1.69 -2.02 3.45
N SER A 170 1.56 -3.17 2.76
CA SER A 170 2.18 -3.32 1.43
C SER A 170 1.26 -2.81 0.34
N VAL A 171 1.80 -2.63 -0.87
CA VAL A 171 1.04 -2.22 -2.05
C VAL A 171 -0.16 -3.12 -2.26
N GLU A 172 0.09 -4.42 -2.25
CA GLU A 172 -0.94 -5.41 -2.46
C GLU A 172 -1.99 -5.40 -1.34
N ASP A 173 -1.57 -5.35 -0.07
CA ASP A 173 -2.50 -5.22 1.06
C ASP A 173 -3.36 -3.96 0.94
N PHE A 174 -2.84 -2.86 0.40
CA PHE A 174 -3.61 -1.64 0.18
C PHE A 174 -4.71 -1.86 -0.86
N TYR A 175 -4.39 -2.45 -2.02
CA TYR A 175 -5.41 -2.74 -3.05
C TYR A 175 -6.48 -3.71 -2.51
N LEU A 176 -6.06 -4.78 -1.83
CA LEU A 176 -6.97 -5.83 -1.38
C LEU A 176 -7.81 -5.41 -0.16
N LEU A 177 -7.20 -4.82 0.87
CA LEU A 177 -7.87 -4.49 2.12
C LEU A 177 -8.55 -3.13 2.08
N GLU A 178 -7.92 -2.16 1.42
CA GLU A 178 -8.40 -0.79 1.45
C GLU A 178 -9.32 -0.47 0.28
N LEU A 179 -9.04 -1.02 -0.90
CA LEU A 179 -9.87 -0.85 -2.10
C LEU A 179 -10.79 -2.05 -2.39
N GLY A 180 -10.58 -3.20 -1.75
CA GLY A 180 -11.41 -4.40 -2.02
C GLY A 180 -11.19 -4.98 -3.43
N LEU A 181 -10.10 -4.59 -4.08
CA LEU A 181 -9.73 -5.07 -5.41
C LEU A 181 -9.07 -6.45 -5.33
N SER A 182 -8.89 -7.11 -6.47
CA SER A 182 -8.19 -8.38 -6.58
C SER A 182 -6.71 -8.18 -6.93
N LEU A 183 -5.92 -9.26 -6.92
CA LEU A 183 -4.50 -9.20 -7.28
C LEU A 183 -4.27 -8.81 -8.74
N SER A 184 -5.19 -9.13 -9.65
CA SER A 184 -5.06 -8.77 -11.08
C SER A 184 -5.23 -7.28 -11.33
N ASP A 185 -5.87 -6.56 -10.40
CA ASP A 185 -6.15 -5.13 -10.52
C ASP A 185 -5.00 -4.28 -9.92
N ILE A 186 -3.96 -4.94 -9.38
CA ILE A 186 -2.83 -4.24 -8.78
C ILE A 186 -1.98 -3.64 -9.89
N LYS A 187 -1.95 -2.31 -9.91
CA LYS A 187 -0.99 -1.57 -10.71
C LYS A 187 0.37 -1.53 -10.01
N GLU A 188 1.41 -1.92 -10.74
CA GLU A 188 2.78 -1.91 -10.23
C GLU A 188 3.21 -0.49 -9.83
N ILE A 189 3.85 -0.38 -8.67
CA ILE A 189 4.49 0.86 -8.22
C ILE A 189 5.95 0.57 -7.89
N ASN A 190 6.83 1.47 -8.34
CA ASN A 190 8.27 1.33 -8.28
C ASN A 190 8.86 2.23 -7.21
N PHE A 191 9.75 1.68 -6.38
CA PHE A 191 10.53 2.47 -5.43
C PHE A 191 11.70 3.14 -6.17
N LEU A 192 11.76 4.47 -6.12
CA LEU A 192 12.77 5.29 -6.79
C LEU A 192 13.97 5.63 -5.89
N GLY A 193 13.91 5.32 -4.60
CA GLY A 193 14.96 5.63 -3.63
C GLY A 193 14.71 6.93 -2.85
N LYS A 194 15.37 7.04 -1.68
CA LYS A 194 15.47 8.30 -0.94
C LYS A 194 16.66 9.07 -1.51
N ALA A 195 16.52 10.37 -1.77
CA ALA A 195 17.59 11.21 -2.33
C ALA A 195 18.87 11.32 -1.46
N SER A 196 18.96 10.58 -0.33
CA SER A 196 20.12 10.56 0.57
C SER A 196 20.63 9.17 0.95
N ASP A 197 20.10 8.06 0.43
CA ASP A 197 20.65 6.74 0.75
C ASP A 197 21.37 6.14 -0.44
N THR A 198 22.67 6.40 -0.49
CA THR A 198 23.65 5.54 -1.16
C THR A 198 23.78 4.24 -0.38
N ILE A 199 22.72 3.43 -0.38
CA ILE A 199 22.84 1.99 -0.20
C ILE A 199 22.11 1.38 -1.37
N GLN A 200 22.89 1.04 -2.39
CA GLN A 200 22.52 0.00 -3.33
C GLN A 200 22.20 -1.27 -2.52
N THR A 201 20.94 -1.47 -2.12
CA THR A 201 20.45 -2.84 -2.09
C THR A 201 20.15 -3.16 -3.54
N LYS A 202 21.15 -3.77 -4.19
CA LYS A 202 20.92 -4.62 -5.36
C LYS A 202 19.59 -5.35 -5.12
N THR A 203 18.72 -5.31 -6.11
CA THR A 203 17.56 -6.20 -6.22
C THR A 203 18.09 -7.63 -6.38
N ASP A 204 18.68 -8.17 -5.33
CA ASP A 204 18.74 -9.61 -5.14
C ASP A 204 17.27 -10.03 -5.07
N LYS A 205 16.86 -10.92 -5.99
CA LYS A 205 15.56 -11.60 -5.92
C LYS A 205 15.39 -12.09 -4.48
N LYS A 206 14.60 -11.37 -3.67
CA LYS A 206 14.39 -11.73 -2.26
C LYS A 206 13.88 -13.17 -2.26
N LYS A 207 14.70 -14.07 -1.72
CA LYS A 207 14.34 -15.47 -1.53
C LYS A 207 13.02 -15.51 -0.79
N LEU A 208 12.03 -16.21 -1.34
CA LEU A 208 10.70 -16.32 -0.73
C LEU A 208 10.86 -17.02 0.63
N ASN A 209 10.46 -16.37 1.71
CA ASN A 209 10.40 -16.94 3.05
C ASN A 209 9.40 -16.12 3.89
N PHE A 210 9.04 -16.64 5.06
CA PHE A 210 8.13 -15.93 5.98
C PHE A 210 8.85 -15.08 7.03
N GLY A 211 10.18 -15.17 7.12
CA GLY A 211 10.99 -14.33 8.01
C GLY A 211 10.71 -14.56 9.49
N PHE A 212 10.66 -15.82 9.91
CA PHE A 212 10.53 -16.18 11.32
C PHE A 212 11.69 -15.65 12.16
N ASN A 213 11.39 -14.95 13.26
CA ASN A 213 12.38 -14.39 14.18
C ASN A 213 12.09 -14.72 15.66
N GLY A 214 11.16 -15.64 15.93
CA GLY A 214 10.74 -16.02 17.27
C GLY A 214 11.46 -17.26 17.83
N ASP A 215 10.94 -17.74 18.96
CA ASP A 215 11.42 -18.96 19.62
C ASP A 215 10.87 -20.23 18.94
N ILE A 216 11.79 -21.10 18.51
CA ILE A 216 11.49 -22.34 17.78
C ILE A 216 10.60 -23.30 18.59
N GLU A 217 10.91 -23.49 19.88
CA GLU A 217 10.20 -24.46 20.72
C GLU A 217 8.82 -23.93 21.11
N LYS A 218 8.70 -22.62 21.34
CA LYS A 218 7.38 -21.99 21.52
C LYS A 218 6.52 -22.12 20.26
N LEU A 219 7.08 -21.92 19.06
CA LEU A 219 6.34 -22.07 17.81
C LEU A 219 5.87 -23.52 17.61
N LYS A 220 6.74 -24.51 17.81
CA LYS A 220 6.35 -25.94 17.74
C LYS A 220 5.23 -26.28 18.72
N SER A 221 5.37 -25.83 19.98
CA SER A 221 4.34 -26.03 21.01
C SER A 221 3.01 -25.40 20.61
N ALA A 222 3.03 -24.17 20.10
CA ALA A 222 1.84 -23.48 19.64
C ALA A 222 1.18 -24.19 18.44
N LEU A 223 1.95 -24.57 17.42
CA LEU A 223 1.42 -25.31 16.27
C LEU A 223 0.79 -26.65 16.67
N SER A 224 1.42 -27.39 17.59
CA SER A 224 0.84 -28.64 18.11
C SER A 224 -0.46 -28.42 18.88
N ARG A 225 -0.54 -27.35 19.69
CA ARG A 225 -1.77 -27.00 20.42
C ARG A 225 -2.87 -26.51 19.48
N LEU A 226 -2.52 -25.73 18.47
CA LEU A 226 -3.45 -25.26 17.45
C LEU A 226 -4.02 -26.42 16.66
N ASP A 227 -3.18 -27.34 16.20
CA ASP A 227 -3.62 -28.51 15.45
C ASP A 227 -4.58 -29.40 16.23
N LYS A 228 -4.28 -29.68 17.51
CA LYS A 228 -5.19 -30.40 18.40
C LYS A 228 -6.52 -29.68 18.64
N LEU A 229 -6.51 -28.34 18.67
CA LEU A 229 -7.69 -27.53 18.96
C LEU A 229 -8.58 -27.36 17.72
N THR A 230 -7.97 -27.13 16.56
CA THR A 230 -8.67 -26.68 15.36
C THR A 230 -8.70 -27.70 14.23
N ASP A 231 -8.02 -28.84 14.38
CA ASP A 231 -7.79 -29.79 13.30
C ASP A 231 -7.10 -29.08 12.12
N LEU A 232 -5.93 -28.48 12.40
CA LEU A 232 -5.30 -27.47 11.55
C LEU A 232 -4.88 -28.05 10.21
N ILE A 233 -4.16 -29.17 10.25
CA ILE A 233 -3.67 -29.86 9.05
C ILE A 233 -4.37 -31.20 8.86
N ASP A 234 -4.41 -31.67 7.62
CA ASP A 234 -4.83 -33.03 7.31
C ASP A 234 -3.69 -34.00 7.61
N GLY A 235 -3.74 -34.62 8.80
CA GLY A 235 -2.71 -35.54 9.30
C GLY A 235 -2.45 -36.76 8.42
N ASP A 236 -3.37 -37.10 7.51
CA ASP A 236 -3.18 -38.21 6.55
C ASP A 236 -2.27 -37.81 5.38
N THR A 237 -2.12 -36.51 5.11
CA THR A 237 -1.41 -35.99 3.93
C THR A 237 -0.31 -34.99 4.24
N THR A 238 -0.26 -34.45 5.46
CA THR A 238 0.69 -33.42 5.87
C THR A 238 1.11 -33.66 7.31
N SER A 239 2.40 -33.54 7.59
CA SER A 239 2.88 -33.59 8.98
C SER A 239 2.98 -32.18 9.59
N LEU A 240 2.83 -32.09 10.92
CA LEU A 240 3.08 -30.85 11.65
C LEU A 240 4.51 -30.32 11.46
N ASN A 241 5.47 -31.23 11.26
CA ASN A 241 6.84 -30.86 10.93
C ASN A 241 6.95 -30.18 9.58
N ASP A 242 6.17 -30.60 8.57
CA ASP A 242 6.17 -29.94 7.26
C ASP A 242 5.64 -28.50 7.36
N LEU A 243 4.58 -28.29 8.14
CA LEU A 243 4.05 -26.95 8.43
C LEU A 243 5.08 -26.10 9.18
N PHE A 244 5.74 -26.66 10.18
CA PHE A 244 6.81 -25.95 10.91
C PHE A 244 7.99 -25.60 9.98
N ASN A 245 8.42 -26.55 9.15
CA ASN A 245 9.55 -26.38 8.23
C ASN A 245 9.26 -25.30 7.18
N ILE A 246 8.06 -25.28 6.59
CA ILE A 246 7.74 -24.25 5.62
C ILE A 246 7.64 -22.85 6.26
N LEU A 247 7.08 -22.75 7.47
CA LEU A 247 6.97 -21.49 8.20
C LEU A 247 8.35 -20.92 8.56
N THR A 248 9.29 -21.77 8.95
CA THR A 248 10.62 -21.36 9.43
C THR A 248 11.72 -21.40 8.37
N SER A 249 11.41 -21.81 7.13
CA SER A 249 12.39 -21.94 6.08
C SER A 249 13.06 -20.60 5.74
N LYS A 250 14.39 -20.65 5.50
CA LYS A 250 15.15 -19.50 5.00
C LYS A 250 14.87 -19.22 3.52
N GLU A 251 14.39 -20.22 2.78
CA GLU A 251 14.07 -20.14 1.36
C GLU A 251 13.02 -21.20 0.99
N ILE A 252 11.93 -20.75 0.39
CA ILE A 252 10.79 -21.56 -0.02
C ILE A 252 10.74 -21.53 -1.54
N LYS A 253 10.74 -22.71 -2.16
CA LYS A 253 10.49 -22.83 -3.60
C LYS A 253 8.98 -23.03 -3.78
N PRO A 254 8.34 -22.35 -4.74
CA PRO A 254 6.93 -22.60 -5.03
C PRO A 254 6.67 -24.09 -5.25
N LYS A 255 5.57 -24.60 -4.70
CA LYS A 255 5.16 -26.02 -4.75
C LYS A 255 6.14 -27.01 -4.10
N SER A 256 7.09 -26.57 -3.28
CA SER A 256 8.10 -27.47 -2.68
C SER A 256 7.51 -28.46 -1.67
N ILE A 257 6.46 -28.05 -0.97
CA ILE A 257 5.80 -28.85 0.07
C ILE A 257 4.29 -28.65 -0.12
N LYS A 258 3.51 -29.72 0.01
CA LYS A 258 2.05 -29.64 -0.03
C LYS A 258 1.50 -29.72 1.39
N ILE A 259 1.10 -28.57 1.93
CA ILE A 259 0.41 -28.44 3.22
C ILE A 259 -1.09 -28.43 2.95
N ARG A 260 -1.79 -29.50 3.33
CA ARG A 260 -3.24 -29.56 3.28
C ARG A 260 -3.82 -29.18 4.64
N LEU A 261 -4.66 -28.15 4.64
CA LEU A 261 -5.39 -27.68 5.81
C LEU A 261 -6.66 -28.51 5.97
N ASN A 262 -7.01 -28.86 7.20
CA ASN A 262 -8.27 -29.56 7.51
C ASN A 262 -9.29 -28.65 8.23
N CYS A 263 -8.84 -27.49 8.73
CA CYS A 263 -9.67 -26.47 9.35
C CYS A 263 -10.36 -25.52 8.35
N GLU A 264 -11.33 -24.74 8.84
CA GLU A 264 -11.98 -23.68 8.07
C GLU A 264 -10.98 -22.57 7.69
N THR A 265 -11.07 -22.04 6.46
CA THR A 265 -10.18 -20.95 5.98
C THR A 265 -10.18 -19.72 6.88
N ALA A 266 -11.32 -19.41 7.51
CA ALA A 266 -11.44 -18.32 8.48
C ALA A 266 -10.63 -18.55 9.76
N ILE A 267 -10.59 -19.79 10.26
CA ILE A 267 -9.77 -20.18 11.42
C ILE A 267 -8.29 -20.07 11.05
N PHE A 268 -7.88 -20.62 9.90
CA PHE A 268 -6.50 -20.51 9.45
C PHE A 268 -6.08 -19.05 9.25
N ARG A 269 -6.93 -18.22 8.62
CA ARG A 269 -6.69 -16.79 8.45
C ARG A 269 -6.45 -16.08 9.79
N TYR A 270 -7.22 -16.43 10.82
CA TYR A 270 -7.07 -15.89 12.16
C TYR A 270 -5.76 -16.32 12.82
N ILE A 271 -5.38 -17.59 12.68
CA ILE A 271 -4.08 -18.11 13.15
C ILE A 271 -2.92 -17.33 12.50
N ILE A 272 -2.99 -17.05 11.20
CA ILE A 272 -1.98 -16.23 10.49
C ILE A 272 -1.89 -14.82 11.08
N ASP A 273 -3.02 -14.16 11.40
CA ASP A 273 -3.00 -12.84 12.05
C ASP A 273 -2.31 -12.88 13.42
N LYS A 274 -2.49 -13.97 14.17
CA LYS A 274 -1.87 -14.15 15.49
C LYS A 274 -0.39 -14.50 15.44
N LEU A 275 0.06 -15.17 14.38
CA LEU A 275 1.48 -15.46 14.16
C LEU A 275 2.26 -14.22 13.69
N LYS A 276 1.60 -13.27 13.01
CA LYS A 276 2.23 -12.08 12.41
C LYS A 276 3.31 -11.37 13.26
N PRO A 277 3.19 -11.20 14.59
CA PRO A 277 4.23 -10.53 15.39
C PRO A 277 5.62 -11.18 15.37
N VAL A 278 5.71 -12.50 15.12
CA VAL A 278 6.99 -13.24 15.10
C VAL A 278 7.45 -13.63 13.68
N PHE A 279 6.83 -13.04 12.66
CA PHE A 279 7.16 -13.25 11.25
C PHE A 279 7.17 -11.92 10.49
N SER A 280 8.26 -11.58 9.82
CA SER A 280 8.32 -10.34 9.06
C SER A 280 7.54 -10.37 7.74
N ASN A 281 7.26 -11.57 7.21
CA ASN A 281 6.65 -11.73 5.90
C ASN A 281 5.57 -12.82 5.86
N LEU A 282 4.96 -13.21 6.99
CA LEU A 282 3.82 -14.13 6.99
C LEU A 282 2.52 -13.35 6.75
N LYS A 283 2.06 -13.33 5.50
CA LYS A 283 0.83 -12.66 5.05
C LYS A 283 0.16 -13.45 3.93
N PRO A 284 -1.15 -13.25 3.66
CA PRO A 284 -1.87 -14.03 2.66
C PRO A 284 -1.17 -14.18 1.31
N ILE A 285 -0.52 -13.11 0.83
CA ILE A 285 0.20 -13.10 -0.45
C ILE A 285 1.47 -13.93 -0.42
N SER A 286 2.25 -13.86 0.66
CA SER A 286 3.46 -14.69 0.76
C SER A 286 3.08 -16.16 0.86
N ILE A 287 1.97 -16.47 1.55
CA ILE A 287 1.37 -17.82 1.60
C ILE A 287 0.99 -18.29 0.19
N GLU A 288 0.26 -17.48 -0.57
CA GLU A 288 -0.10 -17.82 -1.95
C GLU A 288 1.12 -18.01 -2.85
N LYS A 289 2.12 -17.13 -2.77
CA LYS A 289 3.38 -17.23 -3.53
C LYS A 289 4.16 -18.52 -3.25
N THR A 290 3.95 -19.16 -2.09
CA THR A 290 4.56 -20.48 -1.84
C THR A 290 3.93 -21.59 -2.66
N GLU A 291 2.71 -21.39 -3.17
CA GLU A 291 1.89 -22.43 -3.83
C GLU A 291 1.83 -23.75 -3.03
N SER A 292 1.96 -23.66 -1.70
CA SER A 292 2.16 -24.81 -0.83
C SER A 292 0.94 -25.12 0.05
N PHE A 293 0.02 -24.17 0.23
CA PHE A 293 -1.13 -24.31 1.12
C PHE A 293 -2.40 -24.64 0.33
N TYR A 294 -3.08 -25.72 0.71
CA TYR A 294 -4.29 -26.21 0.07
C TYR A 294 -5.41 -26.36 1.10
N SER A 295 -6.63 -26.08 0.71
CA SER A 295 -7.83 -26.31 1.51
C SER A 295 -8.09 -27.81 1.73
N LYS A 296 -9.05 -28.11 2.59
CA LYS A 296 -9.54 -29.48 2.82
C LYS A 296 -9.94 -30.19 1.53
N ASN A 297 -10.45 -29.48 0.54
CA ASN A 297 -10.85 -30.05 -0.76
C ASN A 297 -9.70 -30.14 -1.78
N GLY A 298 -8.47 -29.80 -1.38
CA GLY A 298 -7.29 -29.85 -2.24
C GLY A 298 -7.17 -28.67 -3.21
N VAL A 299 -7.94 -27.60 -3.01
CA VAL A 299 -7.85 -26.35 -3.80
C VAL A 299 -6.75 -25.46 -3.20
N LEU A 300 -5.88 -24.89 -4.03
CA LEU A 300 -4.84 -23.97 -3.57
C LEU A 300 -5.47 -22.77 -2.85
N ILE A 301 -4.94 -22.45 -1.67
CA ILE A 301 -5.33 -21.26 -0.92
C ILE A 301 -4.71 -20.03 -1.58
N THR A 302 -5.55 -19.14 -2.10
CA THR A 302 -5.12 -17.84 -2.63
C THR A 302 -5.14 -16.78 -1.53
N ALA A 303 -4.43 -15.67 -1.75
CA ALA A 303 -4.48 -14.53 -0.85
C ALA A 303 -5.91 -13.98 -0.78
N GLN A 304 -6.63 -13.97 -1.90
CA GLN A 304 -8.03 -13.58 -1.96
C GLN A 304 -8.90 -14.44 -1.04
N ASN A 305 -8.73 -15.77 -1.05
CA ASN A 305 -9.48 -16.66 -0.16
C ASN A 305 -9.26 -16.30 1.31
N LEU A 306 -8.01 -15.97 1.68
CA LEU A 306 -7.65 -15.58 3.04
C LEU A 306 -8.20 -14.20 3.42
N TYR A 307 -8.10 -13.20 2.53
CA TYR A 307 -8.66 -11.88 2.81
C TYR A 307 -10.19 -11.90 2.95
N SER A 308 -10.89 -12.56 2.03
CA SER A 308 -12.35 -12.72 2.09
C SER A 308 -12.82 -13.52 3.31
N SER A 309 -11.97 -14.38 3.88
CA SER A 309 -12.29 -15.18 5.07
C SER A 309 -12.01 -14.46 6.40
N LYS A 310 -11.62 -13.18 6.36
CA LYS A 310 -11.38 -12.41 7.59
C LYS A 310 -12.70 -12.13 8.31
N ILE A 311 -12.83 -12.68 9.51
CA ILE A 311 -13.99 -12.47 10.39
C ILE A 311 -13.52 -12.00 11.77
N GLU A 312 -14.29 -11.15 12.43
CA GLU A 312 -13.92 -10.55 13.72
C GLU A 312 -13.92 -11.57 14.86
N ASN A 313 -14.89 -12.48 14.86
CA ASN A 313 -15.08 -13.51 15.87
C ASN A 313 -15.16 -14.91 15.25
N PRO A 314 -14.02 -15.49 14.82
CA PRO A 314 -13.99 -16.87 14.35
C PRO A 314 -14.32 -17.86 15.47
N LYS A 315 -14.74 -19.06 15.08
CA LYS A 315 -14.87 -20.18 16.02
C LYS A 315 -13.55 -20.40 16.75
N LEU A 316 -13.62 -20.75 18.03
CA LEU A 316 -12.46 -21.05 18.88
C LEU A 316 -11.53 -19.84 19.13
N LYS A 317 -11.96 -18.60 18.82
CA LYS A 317 -11.17 -17.37 18.99
C LYS A 317 -10.49 -17.28 20.37
N GLU A 318 -11.26 -17.44 21.44
CA GLU A 318 -10.75 -17.27 22.81
C GLU A 318 -9.69 -18.32 23.17
N ASP A 319 -9.86 -19.55 22.69
CA ASP A 319 -8.91 -20.63 22.97
C ASP A 319 -7.65 -20.50 22.11
N ILE A 320 -7.78 -20.02 20.88
CA ILE A 320 -6.65 -19.61 20.04
C ILE A 320 -5.89 -18.45 20.74
N ASP A 321 -6.59 -17.42 21.20
CA ASP A 321 -6.00 -16.29 21.94
C ASP A 321 -5.20 -16.75 23.16
N LYS A 322 -5.69 -17.74 23.92
CA LYS A 322 -4.97 -18.34 25.05
C LYS A 322 -3.68 -19.05 24.63
N ILE A 323 -3.66 -19.73 23.47
CA ILE A 323 -2.43 -20.37 22.96
C ILE A 323 -1.35 -19.30 22.67
N PHE A 324 -1.75 -18.18 22.06
CA PHE A 324 -0.83 -17.13 21.63
C PHE A 324 -0.34 -16.21 22.76
N LYS A 325 -1.05 -16.11 23.89
CA LYS A 325 -0.53 -15.41 25.10
C LYS A 325 0.82 -15.93 25.58
N HIS A 326 1.16 -17.19 25.27
CA HIS A 326 2.44 -17.80 25.66
C HIS A 326 3.56 -17.62 24.61
N LEU A 327 3.21 -17.12 23.41
CA LEU A 327 4.14 -16.82 22.31
C LEU A 327 4.68 -15.38 22.35
N GLN A 328 3.97 -14.46 23.00
CA GLN A 328 4.42 -13.10 23.30
C GLN A 328 5.42 -13.08 24.46
#